data_AF-A0A0V8QH21-F1
#
_entry.id   AF-A0A0V8QH21-F1
#
_cell.length_a   1.000
_cell.length_b   1.000
_cell.length_c   1.000
_cell.angle_alpha   90.00
_cell.angle_beta   90.00
_cell.angle_gamma   90.00
#
_symmetry.space_group_name_H-M   'P 1'
#
loop_
_entity.id
_entity.type
_entity.pdbx_description
1 polymer ?
#
loop_
_entity_poly.entity_id
_entity_poly.type
_entity_poly.pdbx_seq_one_letter_code
_entity_poly.pdbx_strand_id
1 'polypeptide(L)'
;MVERAGKIMERVFRFLPAHLKLQNSVITQQDCLGYLKNDDTEKLLLLDVPYIGSEHTCAVTGYKYQPFHQKVTDFLQNAEYPFLYYCRSTPPKSDNAFHTANAEHIMKMKLGQYFMNKGYNFQKVRLDNDTELMISNRRYNANTQFQWTSMEQKIL
;
A
#
# COMPACT_ATOMS: atom_id res chain seq x y z
N MET A 1 37.30 -7.66 -19.71
CA MET A 1 36.42 -6.76 -20.50
C MET A 1 36.33 -5.45 -19.75
N VAL A 2 36.93 -4.37 -20.26
CA VAL A 2 36.83 -3.03 -19.63
C VAL A 2 35.56 -2.36 -20.16
N GLU A 3 34.66 -1.96 -19.27
CA GLU A 3 33.44 -1.25 -19.63
C GLU A 3 33.80 0.10 -20.29
N ARG A 4 33.24 0.40 -21.47
CA ARG A 4 33.52 1.66 -22.18
C ARG A 4 32.96 2.84 -21.38
N ALA A 5 33.73 3.92 -21.25
CA ALA A 5 33.36 5.12 -20.48
C ALA A 5 31.95 5.68 -20.79
N GLY A 6 31.48 5.56 -22.04
CA GLY A 6 30.12 5.96 -22.41
C GLY A 6 29.00 5.19 -21.68
N LYS A 7 29.19 3.90 -21.41
CA LYS A 7 28.22 3.08 -20.65
C LYS A 7 28.16 3.48 -19.18
N ILE A 8 29.29 3.91 -18.62
CA ILE A 8 29.39 4.41 -17.25
C ILE A 8 28.62 5.73 -17.13
N MET A 9 28.84 6.67 -18.05
CA MET A 9 28.14 7.97 -18.05
C MET A 9 26.63 7.82 -18.22
N GLU A 10 26.18 6.93 -19.12
CA GLU A 10 24.74 6.67 -19.30
C GLU A 10 24.08 6.14 -18.02
N ARG A 11 24.76 5.23 -17.30
CA ARG A 11 24.27 4.75 -16.01
C ARG A 11 24.21 5.86 -14.97
N VAL A 12 25.24 6.71 -14.88
CA VAL A 12 25.25 7.85 -13.95
C VAL A 12 24.08 8.79 -14.22
N PHE A 13 23.86 9.19 -15.48
CA PHE A 13 22.74 10.07 -15.84
C PHE A 13 21.38 9.43 -15.58
N ARG A 14 21.26 8.10 -15.70
CA ARG A 14 20.02 7.38 -15.36
C ARG A 14 19.68 7.47 -13.87
N PHE A 15 20.69 7.47 -12.99
CA PHE A 15 20.48 7.52 -11.52
C PHE A 15 20.56 8.91 -10.92
N LEU A 16 21.12 9.89 -11.64
CA LEU A 16 21.29 11.26 -11.16
C LEU A 16 19.96 11.89 -10.66
N PRO A 17 18.80 11.74 -11.34
CA PRO A 17 17.55 12.27 -10.81
C PRO A 17 17.14 11.67 -9.47
N ALA A 18 17.33 10.36 -9.29
CA ALA A 18 17.03 9.69 -8.02
C ALA A 18 17.98 10.17 -6.93
N HIS A 19 19.28 10.25 -7.23
CA HIS A 19 20.29 10.76 -6.30
C HIS A 19 19.96 12.18 -5.81
N LEU A 20 19.60 13.09 -6.72
CA LEU A 20 19.24 14.46 -6.36
C LEU A 20 17.98 14.54 -5.49
N LYS A 21 16.98 13.69 -5.75
CA LYS A 21 15.74 13.64 -4.94
C LYS A 21 15.97 13.04 -3.55
N LEU A 22 16.93 12.14 -3.40
CA LEU A 22 17.19 11.40 -2.17
C LEU A 22 18.19 12.09 -1.23
N GLN A 23 18.71 13.28 -1.56
CA GLN A 23 19.69 13.99 -0.74
C GLN A 23 19.20 14.26 0.69
N ASN A 24 17.89 14.48 0.85
CA ASN A 24 17.25 14.74 2.13
C ASN A 24 16.44 13.52 2.62
N SER A 25 16.81 12.32 2.19
CA SER A 25 16.08 11.09 2.51
C SER A 25 16.94 10.13 3.32
N VAL A 26 16.31 9.46 4.28
CA VAL A 26 16.91 8.33 5.00
C VAL A 26 16.40 7.05 4.36
N ILE A 27 17.31 6.24 3.83
CA ILE A 27 17.01 4.89 3.35
C ILE A 27 17.35 3.91 4.46
N THR A 28 16.40 3.04 4.81
CA THR A 28 16.49 2.15 5.96
C THR A 28 16.09 0.73 5.59
N GLN A 29 16.60 -0.26 6.33
CA GLN A 29 16.22 -1.67 6.25
C GLN A 29 15.49 -2.12 7.53
N GLN A 30 14.77 -1.20 8.16
CA GLN A 30 13.94 -1.48 9.34
C GLN A 30 12.56 -1.97 8.93
N ASP A 31 11.92 -2.75 9.82
CA ASP A 31 10.52 -3.13 9.64
C ASP A 31 9.63 -1.87 9.63
N CYS A 32 8.82 -1.73 8.57
CA CYS A 32 7.96 -0.58 8.38
C CYS A 32 6.91 -0.43 9.49
N LEU A 33 6.58 -1.52 10.20
CA LEU A 33 5.66 -1.49 11.35
C LEU A 33 6.16 -0.56 12.47
N GLY A 34 7.47 -0.32 12.57
CA GLY A 34 8.03 0.63 13.53
C GLY A 34 7.56 2.08 13.26
N TYR A 35 7.45 2.46 11.99
CA TYR A 35 7.05 3.81 11.57
C TYR A 35 5.55 4.08 11.74
N LEU A 36 4.75 3.01 11.92
CA LEU A 36 3.31 3.10 12.13
C LEU A 36 2.93 3.50 13.56
N LYS A 37 3.86 3.45 14.51
CA LYS A 37 3.60 3.88 15.89
C LYS A 37 3.37 5.39 15.96
N ASN A 38 2.50 5.82 16.85
CA ASN A 38 2.41 7.23 17.20
C ASN A 38 3.71 7.65 17.90
N ASP A 39 4.22 8.81 17.50
CA ASP A 39 5.40 9.47 18.05
C ASP A 39 5.23 10.99 17.83
N ASP A 40 6.16 11.78 18.36
CA ASP A 40 6.08 13.26 18.28
C ASP A 40 6.50 13.83 16.91
N THR A 41 6.71 12.97 15.90
CA THR A 41 7.13 13.42 14.57
C THR A 41 5.93 13.90 13.77
N GLU A 42 6.02 15.11 13.22
CA GLU A 42 5.09 15.54 12.19
C GLU A 42 5.35 14.74 10.90
N LYS A 43 4.45 13.80 10.58
CA LYS A 43 4.61 12.88 9.45
C LYS A 43 3.32 12.68 8.65
N LEU A 44 3.48 12.46 7.35
CA LEU A 44 2.48 11.84 6.48
C LEU A 44 3.01 10.48 6.07
N LEU A 45 2.20 9.44 6.24
CA LEU A 45 2.61 8.08 5.92
C LEU A 45 1.94 7.60 4.64
N LEU A 46 2.76 7.25 3.63
CA LEU A 46 2.30 6.64 2.39
C LEU A 46 2.67 5.16 2.40
N LEU A 47 1.66 4.30 2.30
CA LEU A 47 1.79 2.85 2.38
C LEU A 47 1.42 2.23 1.04
N ASP A 48 2.44 1.83 0.29
CA ASP A 48 2.31 0.89 -0.83
C ASP A 48 2.75 -0.50 -0.34
N VAL A 49 1.82 -1.17 0.34
CA VAL A 49 2.11 -2.46 0.98
C VAL A 49 1.83 -3.61 0.01
N PRO A 50 2.53 -4.75 0.15
CA PRO A 50 2.15 -5.97 -0.54
C PRO A 50 0.66 -6.26 -0.38
N TYR A 51 0.02 -6.70 -1.45
CA TYR A 51 -1.43 -6.77 -1.49
C TYR A 51 -1.99 -7.85 -0.57
N ILE A 52 -3.15 -7.56 0.02
CA ILE A 52 -3.91 -8.54 0.78
C ILE A 52 -4.14 -9.77 -0.13
N GLY A 53 -3.94 -10.97 0.41
CA GLY A 53 -3.92 -12.22 -0.35
C GLY A 53 -2.54 -12.68 -0.81
N SER A 54 -1.52 -11.81 -0.86
CA SER A 54 -0.16 -12.23 -1.22
C SER A 54 0.70 -12.65 -0.02
N GLU A 55 0.09 -12.95 1.14
CA GLU A 55 0.84 -13.12 2.38
C GLU A 55 1.59 -14.46 2.51
N HIS A 56 1.41 -15.35 1.54
CA HIS A 56 2.02 -16.68 1.51
C HIS A 56 3.45 -16.67 0.98
N THR A 57 3.88 -15.61 0.28
CA THR A 57 5.18 -15.50 -0.36
C THR A 57 5.94 -14.27 0.12
N CYS A 58 6.79 -14.46 1.15
CA CYS A 58 7.73 -13.42 1.57
C CYS A 58 9.15 -13.78 1.11
N ALA A 59 9.80 -12.85 0.41
CA ALA A 59 11.21 -13.00 0.01
C ALA A 59 12.19 -12.85 1.19
N VAL A 60 11.72 -12.35 2.33
CA VAL A 60 12.54 -12.16 3.54
C VAL A 60 12.46 -13.41 4.41
N THR A 61 13.57 -14.14 4.50
CA THR A 61 13.67 -15.37 5.31
C THR A 61 13.29 -15.11 6.76
N GLY A 62 12.37 -15.92 7.29
CA GLY A 62 11.90 -15.82 8.68
C GLY A 62 10.84 -14.75 8.94
N TYR A 63 10.56 -13.85 7.99
CA TYR A 63 9.48 -12.89 8.14
C TYR A 63 8.12 -13.54 7.86
N LYS A 64 7.26 -13.56 8.88
CA LYS A 64 5.89 -14.05 8.75
C LYS A 64 5.00 -12.92 8.26
N TYR A 65 4.68 -12.95 6.97
CA TYR A 65 3.86 -11.91 6.33
C TYR A 65 2.35 -12.08 6.61
N GLN A 66 1.89 -13.29 6.92
CA GLN A 66 0.48 -13.58 7.24
C GLN A 66 -0.17 -12.60 8.25
N PRO A 67 0.44 -12.24 9.40
CA PRO A 67 -0.12 -11.27 10.34
C PRO A 67 0.06 -9.80 9.94
N PHE A 68 0.72 -9.49 8.83
CA PHE A 68 1.13 -8.13 8.48
C PHE A 68 -0.06 -7.17 8.41
N HIS A 69 -1.08 -7.49 7.59
CA HIS A 69 -2.22 -6.59 7.38
C HIS A 69 -3.01 -6.34 8.66
N GLN A 70 -3.19 -7.36 9.51
CA GLN A 70 -3.81 -7.19 10.81
C GLN A 70 -3.04 -6.15 11.65
N LYS A 71 -1.72 -6.33 11.80
CA LYS A 71 -0.87 -5.41 12.57
C LYS A 71 -0.93 -3.99 12.01
N VAL A 72 -0.83 -3.82 10.68
CA VAL A 72 -0.95 -2.51 10.06
C VAL A 72 -2.27 -1.87 10.42
N THR A 73 -3.38 -2.61 10.29
CA THR A 73 -4.72 -2.05 10.56
C THR A 73 -4.94 -1.71 12.03
N ASP A 74 -4.34 -2.47 12.95
CA ASP A 74 -4.38 -2.18 14.38
C ASP A 74 -3.64 -0.87 14.71
N PHE A 75 -2.48 -0.62 14.08
CA PHE A 75 -1.78 0.66 14.22
C PHE A 75 -2.57 1.81 13.59
N LEU A 76 -3.06 1.63 12.36
CA LEU A 76 -3.75 2.70 11.63
C LEU A 76 -5.07 3.12 12.29
N GLN A 77 -5.72 2.23 13.03
CA GLN A 77 -6.96 2.53 13.74
C GLN A 77 -6.80 3.63 14.79
N ASN A 78 -5.61 3.77 15.36
CA ASN A 78 -5.32 4.78 16.37
C ASN A 78 -4.27 5.79 15.87
N ALA A 79 -4.02 5.87 14.56
CA ALA A 79 -3.02 6.76 14.00
C ALA A 79 -3.42 8.23 14.18
N GLU A 80 -2.56 8.99 14.88
CA GLU A 80 -2.71 10.43 15.09
C GLU A 80 -2.18 11.25 13.89
N TYR A 81 -1.34 10.62 13.07
CA TYR A 81 -0.79 11.20 11.85
C TYR A 81 -1.68 10.91 10.62
N PRO A 82 -1.67 11.79 9.60
CA PRO A 82 -2.31 11.49 8.33
C PRO A 82 -1.65 10.28 7.64
N PHE A 83 -2.47 9.42 7.03
CA PHE A 83 -1.96 8.34 6.19
C PHE A 83 -2.73 8.18 4.87
N LEU A 84 -2.04 7.58 3.90
CA LEU A 84 -2.57 7.06 2.65
C LEU A 84 -2.15 5.60 2.52
N TYR A 85 -3.12 4.68 2.51
CA TYR A 85 -2.92 3.24 2.36
C TYR A 85 -3.44 2.79 1.00
N TYR A 86 -2.53 2.33 0.15
CA TYR A 86 -2.83 1.84 -1.19
C TYR A 86 -2.99 0.32 -1.16
N CYS A 87 -4.07 -0.16 -1.79
CA CYS A 87 -4.32 -1.58 -1.96
C CYS A 87 -5.18 -1.85 -3.19
N ARG A 88 -5.38 -3.13 -3.53
CA ARG A 88 -6.29 -3.54 -4.59
C ARG A 88 -7.57 -4.10 -4.02
N SER A 89 -8.68 -3.81 -4.69
CA SER A 89 -9.96 -4.50 -4.48
C SER A 89 -10.06 -5.82 -5.25
N THR A 90 -9.01 -6.18 -6.00
CA THR A 90 -8.89 -7.42 -6.77
C THR A 90 -7.74 -8.27 -6.23
N PRO A 91 -7.81 -9.60 -6.37
CA PRO A 91 -6.74 -10.49 -5.93
C PRO A 91 -5.43 -10.27 -6.69
N PRO A 92 -4.28 -10.65 -6.11
CA PRO A 92 -3.01 -10.64 -6.82
C PRO A 92 -3.06 -11.52 -8.07
N LYS A 93 -2.51 -11.04 -9.21
CA LYS A 93 -2.45 -11.79 -10.47
C LYS A 93 -1.65 -13.10 -10.37
N SER A 94 -0.82 -13.23 -9.35
CA SER A 94 -0.02 -14.42 -9.06
C SER A 94 -0.80 -15.53 -8.33
N ASP A 95 -2.03 -15.25 -7.88
CA ASP A 95 -2.82 -16.20 -7.11
C ASP A 95 -3.85 -16.93 -7.99
N ASN A 96 -3.53 -18.17 -8.33
CA ASN A 96 -4.38 -19.05 -9.14
C ASN A 96 -5.51 -19.71 -8.34
N ALA A 97 -5.56 -19.52 -7.01
CA ALA A 97 -6.55 -20.17 -6.15
C ALA A 97 -7.96 -19.56 -6.27
N PHE A 98 -8.11 -18.42 -6.97
CA PHE A 98 -9.36 -17.70 -7.04
C PHE A 98 -9.93 -17.59 -8.47
N HIS A 99 -11.08 -18.23 -8.71
CA HIS A 99 -11.93 -17.93 -9.86
C HIS A 99 -12.55 -16.52 -9.71
N THR A 100 -12.48 -15.71 -10.77
CA THR A 100 -12.60 -14.24 -10.75
C THR A 100 -13.74 -13.64 -9.91
N ALA A 101 -14.98 -14.16 -10.01
CA ALA A 101 -16.11 -13.59 -9.26
C ALA A 101 -16.03 -13.87 -7.74
N ASN A 102 -15.62 -15.08 -7.35
CA ASN A 102 -15.43 -15.44 -5.93
C ASN A 102 -14.21 -14.71 -5.35
N ALA A 103 -13.20 -14.49 -6.20
CA ALA A 103 -11.97 -13.78 -5.88
C ALA A 103 -12.22 -12.35 -5.39
N GLU A 104 -12.97 -11.57 -6.18
CA GLU A 104 -13.31 -10.19 -5.83
C GLU A 104 -14.16 -10.13 -4.56
N HIS A 105 -15.09 -11.06 -4.39
CA HIS A 105 -15.91 -11.12 -3.18
C HIS A 105 -15.07 -11.38 -1.93
N ILE A 106 -14.17 -12.38 -1.98
CA ILE A 106 -13.27 -12.69 -0.86
C ILE A 106 -12.34 -11.52 -0.54
N MET A 107 -11.81 -10.86 -1.57
CA MET A 107 -10.94 -9.69 -1.39
C MET A 107 -11.67 -8.51 -0.76
N LYS A 108 -12.91 -8.25 -1.20
CA LYS A 108 -13.78 -7.29 -0.52
C LYS A 108 -13.96 -7.71 0.94
N MET A 109 -14.35 -8.95 1.23
CA MET A 109 -14.52 -9.45 2.61
C MET A 109 -13.30 -9.19 3.49
N LYS A 110 -12.08 -9.46 3.00
CA LYS A 110 -10.84 -9.16 3.72
C LYS A 110 -10.62 -7.66 3.93
N LEU A 111 -10.80 -6.83 2.89
CA LEU A 111 -10.72 -5.37 3.02
C LEU A 111 -11.74 -4.84 4.04
N GLY A 112 -12.94 -5.42 4.03
CA GLY A 112 -14.00 -5.10 4.97
C GLY A 112 -13.58 -5.36 6.41
N GLN A 113 -13.06 -6.57 6.69
CA GLN A 113 -12.55 -6.94 8.02
C GLN A 113 -11.52 -5.93 8.55
N TYR A 114 -10.68 -5.40 7.67
CA TYR A 114 -9.60 -4.51 8.06
C TYR A 114 -10.00 -3.04 8.19
N PHE A 115 -10.87 -2.53 7.33
CA PHE A 115 -11.06 -1.08 7.16
C PHE A 115 -12.53 -0.60 7.21
N MET A 116 -13.52 -1.49 7.09
CA MET A 116 -14.92 -1.10 7.08
C MET A 116 -15.38 -0.59 8.45
N ASN A 117 -16.26 0.42 8.46
CA ASN A 117 -16.84 1.00 9.68
C ASN A 117 -15.80 1.56 10.67
N LYS A 118 -14.59 1.88 10.21
CA LYS A 118 -13.52 2.50 11.02
C LYS A 118 -13.36 4.01 10.78
N GLY A 119 -14.31 4.64 10.09
CA GLY A 119 -14.29 6.09 9.80
C GLY A 119 -13.31 6.51 8.69
N TYR A 120 -12.74 5.55 7.94
CA TYR A 120 -11.80 5.84 6.88
C TYR A 120 -12.48 6.30 5.57
N ASN A 121 -11.78 7.17 4.86
CA ASN A 121 -12.15 7.65 3.53
C ASN A 121 -11.49 6.78 2.46
N PHE A 122 -12.27 6.43 1.44
CA PHE A 122 -11.90 5.57 0.33
C PHE A 122 -11.93 6.35 -0.97
N GLN A 123 -10.91 6.21 -1.81
CA GLN A 123 -10.86 6.79 -3.16
C GLN A 123 -10.45 5.72 -4.18
N LYS A 124 -11.17 5.67 -5.31
CA LYS A 124 -10.69 4.92 -6.48
C LYS A 124 -9.54 5.66 -7.14
N VAL A 125 -8.44 4.96 -7.35
CA VAL A 125 -7.31 5.39 -8.15
C VAL A 125 -7.34 4.56 -9.42
N ARG A 126 -7.64 5.21 -10.55
CA ARG A 126 -7.68 4.55 -11.86
C ARG A 126 -6.26 4.21 -12.29
N LEU A 127 -6.00 2.94 -12.52
CA LEU A 127 -4.86 2.46 -13.31
C LEU A 127 -5.42 1.86 -14.59
N ASP A 128 -4.66 1.90 -15.69
CA ASP A 128 -5.19 1.59 -17.04
C ASP A 128 -5.95 0.25 -17.13
N ASN A 129 -5.48 -0.78 -16.41
CA ASN A 129 -6.05 -2.13 -16.42
C ASN A 129 -6.44 -2.67 -15.03
N ASP A 130 -6.32 -1.88 -13.96
CA ASP A 130 -6.56 -2.30 -12.59
C ASP A 130 -7.21 -1.14 -11.81
N THR A 131 -8.02 -1.44 -10.79
CA THR A 131 -8.49 -0.39 -9.85
C THR A 131 -7.71 -0.51 -8.55
N GLU A 132 -6.95 0.53 -8.24
CA GLU A 132 -6.34 0.70 -6.93
C GLU A 132 -7.29 1.49 -6.02
N LEU A 133 -7.22 1.19 -4.74
CA LEU A 133 -8.02 1.78 -3.69
C LEU A 133 -7.07 2.49 -2.72
N MET A 134 -7.31 3.78 -2.51
CA MET A 134 -6.62 4.58 -1.50
C MET A 134 -7.52 4.73 -0.27
N ILE A 135 -7.02 4.31 0.89
CA ILE A 135 -7.69 4.39 2.19
C ILE A 135 -6.97 5.43 3.05
N SER A 136 -7.71 6.28 3.75
CA SER A 136 -7.13 7.41 4.51
C SER A 136 -7.97 7.81 5.72
N ASN A 137 -7.32 8.27 6.79
CA ASN A 137 -8.01 8.84 7.97
C ASN A 137 -8.41 10.32 7.79
N ARG A 138 -8.14 10.92 6.63
CA ARG A 138 -8.52 12.30 6.29
C ARG A 138 -9.26 12.36 4.96
N ARG A 139 -10.11 13.36 4.80
CA ARG A 139 -10.75 13.69 3.53
C ARG A 139 -9.83 14.62 2.73
N TYR A 140 -9.24 14.10 1.66
CA TYR A 140 -8.36 14.81 0.73
C TYR A 140 -9.10 15.35 -0.49
N ASN A 141 -10.05 14.59 -1.05
CA ASN A 141 -10.83 15.00 -2.21
C ASN A 141 -12.32 14.79 -1.98
N ALA A 142 -13.04 15.90 -1.80
CA ALA A 142 -14.46 15.87 -1.48
C ALA A 142 -15.34 15.29 -2.60
N ASN A 143 -14.89 15.33 -3.85
CA ASN A 143 -15.68 14.93 -5.02
C ASN A 143 -15.56 13.44 -5.34
N THR A 144 -14.47 12.80 -4.91
CA THR A 144 -14.16 11.41 -5.30
C THR A 144 -13.98 10.46 -4.13
N GLN A 145 -13.92 10.96 -2.89
CA GLN A 145 -13.85 10.13 -1.70
C GLN A 145 -15.22 9.86 -1.08
N PHE A 146 -15.39 8.65 -0.57
CA PHE A 146 -16.58 8.19 0.14
C PHE A 146 -16.19 7.36 1.37
N GLN A 147 -17.16 7.14 2.25
CA GLN A 147 -17.02 6.25 3.42
C GLN A 147 -17.63 4.89 3.07
N TRP A 148 -16.89 3.81 3.26
CA TRP A 148 -17.38 2.46 2.97
C TRP A 148 -18.00 1.85 4.23
N THR A 149 -19.33 1.76 4.26
CA THR A 149 -20.11 1.39 5.46
C THR A 149 -20.87 0.06 5.34
N SER A 150 -21.00 -0.51 4.13
CA SER A 150 -21.58 -1.85 3.90
C SER A 150 -20.81 -2.64 2.84
N MET A 151 -20.57 -3.94 3.05
CA MET A 151 -19.96 -4.82 2.05
C MET A 151 -20.83 -5.03 0.81
N GLU A 152 -22.13 -4.82 0.96
CA GLU A 152 -23.11 -4.90 -0.13
C GLU A 152 -23.07 -3.67 -1.03
N GLN A 153 -22.49 -2.56 -0.55
CA GLN A 153 -22.29 -1.39 -1.40
C GLN A 153 -21.34 -1.78 -2.53
N LYS A 154 -21.92 -1.93 -3.72
CA LYS A 154 -21.14 -1.97 -4.95
C LYS A 154 -20.38 -0.66 -5.02
N ILE A 155 -19.07 -0.80 -5.08
CA ILE A 155 -18.16 0.31 -5.33
C ILE A 155 -18.37 0.69 -6.81
N LEU A 156 -19.42 1.48 -7.11
CA LEU A 156 -19.81 1.93 -8.46
C LEU A 156 -18.64 2.60 -9.18
#